data_AF-A0A419F848-F1
#
_entry.id   AF-A0A419F848-F1
#
_cell.length_a   1.000
_cell.length_b   1.000
_cell.length_c   1.000
_cell.angle_alpha   90.00
_cell.angle_beta   90.00
_cell.angle_gamma   90.00
#
_symmetry.space_group_name_H-M   'P 1'
#
loop_
_entity.id
_entity.type
_entity.pdbx_description
1 polymer ?
#
loop_
_entity_poly.entity_id
_entity_poly.type
_entity_poly.pdbx_seq_one_letter_code
_entity_poly.pdbx_strand_id
1 'polypeptide(L)'
;MCKNVKKFCPIFATLIFLFAFACAKKPAPSVPAAQGITANYGVAAIGELACDSPEWQRAVETVVPLLPQDLTDPKQTVLTLAEIRVKALCDDTAVAFRIEWQDVTQDMVEEGSRFSDAVAVQLPPVAGGEVPDPTMGQAGLPVHIHVWKASYERALDLGDWSLRQDFPNATVDHYPSDAASGEDKESLARQYAVGLAAGNPMAAKRLSSVDDLWAEGFGSLQPLPVQASKGSAQWGNGRWAVVISRPLALAEWPGGEGLQKGQNTFAAFAVWDGSQNQAGSRKMRTAWVPLRLGGAL
;
A
#
# COMPACT_ATOMS: atom_id res chain seq x y z
N MET A 1 -59.09 -47.91 -68.58
CA MET A 1 -58.19 -46.73 -68.62
C MET A 1 -58.52 -45.83 -67.44
N CYS A 2 -57.73 -45.89 -66.37
CA CYS A 2 -57.54 -44.82 -65.38
C CYS A 2 -56.37 -45.27 -64.49
N LYS A 3 -55.24 -44.55 -64.56
CA LYS A 3 -53.97 -44.96 -63.95
C LYS A 3 -53.96 -44.65 -62.45
N ASN A 4 -53.41 -45.60 -61.70
CA ASN A 4 -53.34 -45.68 -60.25
C ASN A 4 -52.47 -44.59 -59.60
N VAL A 5 -52.96 -44.13 -58.45
CA VAL A 5 -52.28 -43.35 -57.41
C VAL A 5 -51.31 -44.25 -56.64
N LYS A 6 -50.11 -43.73 -56.27
CA LYS A 6 -49.47 -43.92 -54.95
C LYS A 6 -48.16 -43.14 -54.78
N LYS A 7 -48.19 -42.28 -53.75
CA LYS A 7 -47.15 -41.95 -52.74
C LYS A 7 -45.77 -41.47 -53.22
N PHE A 8 -45.53 -40.17 -53.06
CA PHE A 8 -44.19 -39.58 -52.99
C PHE A 8 -43.98 -39.00 -51.58
N CYS A 9 -42.88 -39.40 -50.94
CA CYS A 9 -42.40 -38.94 -49.64
C CYS A 9 -41.33 -37.87 -49.87
N PRO A 10 -41.47 -36.63 -49.37
CA PRO A 10 -40.35 -35.70 -49.35
C PRO A 10 -39.72 -35.68 -47.95
N ILE A 11 -38.47 -36.14 -47.88
CA ILE A 11 -37.57 -35.97 -46.72
C ILE A 11 -37.25 -34.47 -46.63
N PHE A 12 -37.73 -33.81 -45.59
CA PHE A 12 -37.39 -32.43 -45.26
C PHE A 12 -36.01 -32.42 -44.58
N ALA A 13 -34.97 -32.01 -45.33
CA ALA A 13 -33.64 -31.75 -44.77
C ALA A 13 -33.62 -30.33 -44.19
N THR A 14 -33.73 -30.23 -42.86
CA THR A 14 -33.63 -28.96 -42.13
C THR A 14 -32.17 -28.52 -42.07
N LEU A 15 -31.77 -27.53 -42.87
CA LEU A 15 -30.49 -26.84 -42.70
C LEU A 15 -30.55 -25.92 -41.47
N ILE A 16 -29.84 -26.27 -40.41
CA ILE A 16 -29.59 -25.41 -39.25
C ILE A 16 -28.42 -24.50 -39.59
N PHE A 17 -28.69 -23.21 -39.82
CA PHE A 17 -27.66 -22.17 -39.88
C PHE A 17 -27.18 -21.86 -38.45
N LEU A 18 -26.01 -22.38 -38.08
CA LEU A 18 -25.28 -21.95 -36.89
C LEU A 18 -24.72 -20.54 -37.12
N PHE A 19 -25.44 -19.52 -36.67
CA PHE A 19 -24.89 -18.17 -36.52
C PHE A 19 -23.90 -18.19 -35.35
N ALA A 20 -22.60 -18.27 -35.67
CA ALA A 20 -21.55 -17.98 -34.71
C ALA A 20 -21.58 -16.46 -34.42
N PHE A 21 -22.29 -16.07 -33.36
CA PHE A 21 -22.13 -14.75 -32.77
C PHE A 21 -20.73 -14.67 -32.15
N ALA A 22 -19.77 -14.19 -32.92
CA ALA A 22 -18.50 -13.72 -32.40
C ALA A 22 -18.80 -12.53 -31.48
N CYS A 23 -18.82 -12.80 -30.17
CA CYS A 23 -18.94 -11.79 -29.14
C CYS A 23 -17.64 -10.97 -29.17
N ALA A 24 -17.62 -9.86 -29.91
CA ALA A 24 -16.52 -8.92 -29.89
C ALA A 24 -16.36 -8.40 -28.46
N LYS A 25 -15.35 -8.90 -27.73
CA LYS A 25 -14.95 -8.35 -26.43
C LYS A 25 -14.72 -6.86 -26.63
N LYS A 26 -15.55 -6.02 -25.98
CA LYS A 26 -15.28 -4.59 -25.89
C LYS A 26 -13.85 -4.43 -25.37
N PRO A 27 -13.00 -3.61 -26.04
CA PRO A 27 -11.68 -3.32 -25.50
C PRO A 27 -11.86 -2.73 -24.10
N ALA A 28 -11.09 -3.24 -23.14
CA ALA A 28 -11.04 -2.66 -21.81
C ALA A 28 -10.68 -1.17 -21.96
N PRO A 29 -11.27 -0.28 -21.14
CA PRO A 29 -10.88 1.13 -21.15
C PRO A 29 -9.37 1.22 -20.98
N SER A 30 -8.69 1.86 -21.94
CA SER A 30 -7.27 2.10 -21.88
C SER A 30 -7.00 3.10 -20.76
N VAL A 31 -6.49 2.62 -19.62
CA VAL A 31 -5.92 3.49 -18.59
C VAL A 31 -4.80 4.29 -19.26
N PRO A 32 -4.81 5.63 -19.21
CA PRO A 32 -3.69 6.42 -19.73
C PRO A 32 -2.41 5.91 -19.08
N ALA A 33 -1.38 5.60 -19.88
CA ALA A 33 -0.09 5.23 -19.32
C ALA A 33 0.37 6.35 -18.39
N ALA A 34 0.48 6.06 -17.09
CA ALA A 34 0.99 7.03 -16.14
C ALA A 34 2.37 7.49 -16.61
N GLN A 35 2.60 8.81 -16.61
CA GLN A 35 3.96 9.32 -16.78
C GLN A 35 4.86 8.67 -15.71
N GLY A 36 6.06 8.26 -16.11
CA GLY A 36 7.00 7.64 -15.18
C GLY A 36 7.44 8.64 -14.10
N ILE A 37 7.65 8.14 -12.89
CA ILE A 37 8.18 8.93 -11.78
C ILE A 37 9.70 9.01 -11.93
N THR A 38 10.26 10.20 -11.75
CA THR A 38 11.71 10.39 -11.66
C THR A 38 12.06 10.83 -10.25
N ALA A 39 12.87 10.03 -9.56
CA ALA A 39 13.48 10.44 -8.31
C ALA A 39 14.69 11.32 -8.63
N ASN A 40 14.55 12.64 -8.44
CA ASN A 40 15.64 13.58 -8.68
C ASN A 40 16.76 13.36 -7.66
N TYR A 41 18.01 13.42 -8.13
CA TYR A 41 19.19 13.20 -7.30
C TYR A 41 19.80 14.52 -6.82
N GLY A 42 20.44 14.50 -5.64
CA GLY A 42 21.27 15.62 -5.16
C GLY A 42 20.83 16.25 -3.83
N VAL A 43 20.03 15.53 -3.04
CA VAL A 43 19.65 15.94 -1.69
C VAL A 43 20.40 15.06 -0.69
N ALA A 44 21.06 15.66 0.29
CA ALA A 44 21.70 14.92 1.37
C ALA A 44 20.66 14.54 2.44
N ALA A 45 20.81 13.37 3.06
CA ALA A 45 20.01 12.93 4.21
C ALA A 45 18.50 12.78 3.94
N ILE A 46 18.14 12.16 2.82
CA ILE A 46 16.74 11.93 2.43
C ILE A 46 15.98 11.02 3.42
N GLY A 47 16.70 10.26 4.26
CA GLY A 47 16.13 9.36 5.26
C GLY A 47 15.16 10.02 6.24
N GLU A 48 15.28 11.32 6.54
CA GLU A 48 14.43 12.03 7.52
C GLU A 48 13.78 13.28 6.91
N LEU A 49 13.38 13.21 5.64
CA LEU A 49 12.82 14.35 4.94
C LEU A 49 11.39 14.67 5.42
N ALA A 50 11.15 15.92 5.84
CA ALA A 50 9.84 16.38 6.26
C ALA A 50 8.93 16.68 5.06
N CYS A 51 7.62 16.76 5.28
CA CYS A 51 6.64 17.05 4.22
C CYS A 51 6.77 18.44 3.59
N ASP A 52 7.24 19.43 4.36
CA ASP A 52 7.39 20.84 3.98
C ASP A 52 8.84 21.23 3.62
N SER A 53 9.74 20.24 3.61
CA SER A 53 11.14 20.39 3.22
C SER A 53 11.28 21.08 1.84
N PRO A 54 12.11 22.14 1.71
CA PRO A 54 12.29 22.90 0.46
C PRO A 54 12.84 22.05 -0.70
N GLU A 55 13.48 20.93 -0.40
CA GLU A 55 13.98 19.93 -1.34
C GLU A 55 12.90 19.45 -2.32
N TRP A 56 11.64 19.39 -1.88
CA TRP A 56 10.50 18.98 -2.71
C TRP A 56 10.15 19.97 -3.84
N GLN A 57 10.72 21.17 -3.83
CA GLN A 57 10.60 22.13 -4.94
C GLN A 57 11.38 21.69 -6.18
N ARG A 58 12.41 20.84 -5.98
CA ARG A 58 13.24 20.29 -7.06
C ARG A 58 12.68 19.01 -7.67
N ALA A 59 11.74 18.36 -6.99
CA ALA A 59 11.18 17.11 -7.44
C ALA A 59 10.06 17.35 -8.47
N VAL A 60 10.09 16.56 -9.54
CA VAL A 60 9.02 16.56 -10.54
C VAL A 60 7.76 15.92 -9.95
N GLU A 61 6.64 16.65 -10.03
CA GLU A 61 5.34 16.10 -9.65
C GLU A 61 4.77 15.24 -10.78
N THR A 62 4.35 14.03 -10.43
CA THR A 62 3.69 13.09 -11.34
C THR A 62 2.30 12.79 -10.80
N VAL A 63 1.28 12.96 -11.64
CA VAL A 63 -0.09 12.56 -11.30
C VAL A 63 -0.28 11.10 -11.69
N VAL A 64 -0.63 10.27 -10.72
CA VAL A 64 -0.77 8.82 -10.90
C VAL A 64 -2.24 8.43 -10.72
N PRO A 65 -2.89 7.84 -11.75
CA PRO A 65 -4.28 7.41 -11.64
C PRO A 65 -4.42 6.19 -10.72
N LEU A 66 -5.49 6.18 -9.94
CA LEU A 66 -5.86 5.09 -9.06
C LEU A 66 -6.96 4.23 -9.66
N LEU A 67 -6.97 2.97 -9.22
CA LEU A 67 -7.93 1.94 -9.58
C LEU A 67 -8.42 1.28 -8.29
N PRO A 68 -9.69 0.87 -8.22
CA PRO A 68 -10.17 0.09 -7.10
C PRO A 68 -9.51 -1.30 -7.06
N GLN A 69 -9.30 -1.85 -5.85
CA GLN A 69 -8.90 -3.26 -5.68
C GLN A 69 -10.14 -4.16 -5.76
N ASP A 70 -10.38 -4.75 -6.92
CA ASP A 70 -11.58 -5.54 -7.24
C ASP A 70 -11.32 -7.04 -7.40
N LEU A 71 -10.07 -7.47 -7.19
CA LEU A 71 -9.62 -8.84 -7.46
C LEU A 71 -9.92 -9.83 -6.33
N THR A 72 -9.69 -9.42 -5.08
CA THR A 72 -9.69 -10.31 -3.90
C THR A 72 -10.62 -9.75 -2.83
N ASP A 73 -11.41 -10.62 -2.19
CA ASP A 73 -12.30 -10.22 -1.12
C ASP A 73 -11.55 -9.89 0.20
N PRO A 74 -12.02 -8.91 0.99
CA PRO A 74 -13.10 -7.97 0.67
C PRO A 74 -12.69 -6.95 -0.40
N LYS A 75 -13.52 -6.82 -1.45
CA LYS A 75 -13.24 -5.97 -2.62
C LYS A 75 -13.61 -4.52 -2.37
N GLN A 76 -12.87 -3.61 -3.00
CA GLN A 76 -13.30 -2.27 -3.31
C GLN A 76 -13.77 -2.24 -4.77
N THR A 77 -15.03 -1.88 -5.02
CA THR A 77 -15.58 -1.83 -6.40
C THR A 77 -15.94 -0.42 -6.86
N VAL A 78 -16.10 0.51 -5.91
CA VAL A 78 -16.42 1.91 -6.17
C VAL A 78 -15.14 2.72 -6.15
N LEU A 79 -14.89 3.52 -7.19
CA LEU A 79 -13.82 4.50 -7.23
C LEU A 79 -14.15 5.69 -6.30
N THR A 80 -13.53 5.72 -5.13
CA THR A 80 -13.62 6.79 -4.10
C THR A 80 -12.54 7.86 -4.25
N LEU A 81 -11.37 7.52 -4.80
CA LEU A 81 -10.26 8.44 -5.07
C LEU A 81 -9.68 8.14 -6.45
N ALA A 82 -9.59 9.17 -7.31
CA ALA A 82 -9.25 9.00 -8.72
C ALA A 82 -7.74 9.04 -9.01
N GLU A 83 -6.97 9.79 -8.24
CA GLU A 83 -5.54 10.01 -8.49
C GLU A 83 -4.80 10.40 -7.21
N ILE A 84 -3.48 10.22 -7.25
CA ILE A 84 -2.52 10.77 -6.28
C ILE A 84 -1.47 11.61 -6.99
N ARG A 85 -0.85 12.54 -6.27
CA ARG A 85 0.32 13.30 -6.74
C ARG A 85 1.56 12.77 -6.05
N VAL A 86 2.55 12.35 -6.84
CA VAL A 86 3.78 11.77 -6.34
C VAL A 86 4.97 12.61 -6.78
N LYS A 87 5.80 12.96 -5.80
CA LYS A 87 7.16 13.47 -6.02
C LYS A 87 8.14 12.46 -5.44
N ALA A 88 9.30 12.31 -6.06
CA ALA A 88 10.34 11.42 -5.56
C ALA A 88 11.71 12.10 -5.55
N LEU A 89 12.51 11.76 -4.54
CA LEU A 89 13.90 12.18 -4.39
C LEU A 89 14.73 10.96 -4.00
N CYS A 90 15.98 10.88 -4.46
CA CYS A 90 16.89 9.82 -4.03
C CYS A 90 18.33 10.31 -3.88
N ASP A 91 19.08 9.64 -3.03
CA ASP A 91 20.52 9.79 -2.88
C ASP A 91 21.20 8.43 -3.14
N ASP A 92 22.43 8.23 -2.65
CA ASP A 92 23.14 6.97 -2.85
C ASP A 92 22.69 5.88 -1.86
N THR A 93 21.93 6.22 -0.81
CA THR A 93 21.55 5.31 0.28
C THR A 93 20.05 5.13 0.44
N ALA A 94 19.21 6.06 -0.02
CA ALA A 94 17.77 6.08 0.20
C ALA A 94 16.97 6.69 -0.97
N VAL A 95 15.68 6.38 -0.99
CA VAL A 95 14.66 7.02 -1.83
C VAL A 95 13.50 7.47 -0.94
N ALA A 96 12.97 8.67 -1.20
CA ALA A 96 11.77 9.18 -0.57
C ALA A 96 10.70 9.50 -1.59
N PHE A 97 9.45 9.23 -1.20
CA PHE A 97 8.25 9.55 -1.95
C PHE A 97 7.41 10.51 -1.13
N ARG A 98 7.05 11.65 -1.71
CA ARG A 98 6.01 12.53 -1.18
C ARG A 98 4.74 12.31 -1.97
N ILE A 99 3.72 11.82 -1.28
CA ILE A 99 2.45 11.36 -1.85
C ILE A 99 1.35 12.26 -1.29
N GLU A 100 0.59 12.90 -2.19
CA GLU A 100 -0.58 13.69 -1.82
C GLU A 100 -1.87 13.11 -2.40
N TRP A 101 -2.94 13.17 -1.62
CA TRP A 101 -4.29 12.85 -2.08
C TRP A 101 -5.34 13.72 -1.39
N GLN A 102 -6.53 13.76 -1.99
CA GLN A 102 -7.69 14.43 -1.40
C GLN A 102 -8.36 13.53 -0.38
N ASP A 103 -8.57 14.09 0.81
CA ASP A 103 -9.26 13.44 1.91
C ASP A 103 -9.82 14.51 2.85
N VAL A 104 -11.15 14.62 2.90
CA VAL A 104 -11.82 15.64 3.70
C VAL A 104 -11.84 15.29 5.18
N THR A 105 -11.53 14.05 5.55
CA THR A 105 -11.38 13.60 6.92
C THR A 105 -9.89 13.41 7.25
N GLN A 106 -9.62 13.34 8.56
CA GLN A 106 -8.29 13.09 9.10
C GLN A 106 -8.41 11.91 10.07
N ASP A 107 -8.42 10.70 9.53
CA ASP A 107 -8.73 9.50 10.30
C ASP A 107 -7.46 8.92 10.95
N MET A 108 -7.16 9.42 12.15
CA MET A 108 -5.94 9.11 12.91
C MET A 108 -6.07 7.95 13.92
N VAL A 109 -7.19 7.23 13.95
CA VAL A 109 -7.49 6.25 15.00
C VAL A 109 -8.01 4.96 14.37
N GLU A 110 -7.54 3.83 14.88
CA GLU A 110 -7.98 2.49 14.48
C GLU A 110 -8.55 1.77 15.71
N GLU A 111 -9.87 1.80 15.85
CA GLU A 111 -10.57 1.23 17.01
C GLU A 111 -12.00 0.81 16.64
N GLY A 112 -12.36 -0.43 16.96
CA GLY A 112 -13.71 -0.95 16.73
C GLY A 112 -14.08 -0.93 15.25
N SER A 113 -14.97 -0.01 14.86
CA SER A 113 -15.43 0.20 13.47
C SER A 113 -14.78 1.42 12.79
N ARG A 114 -13.84 2.08 13.46
CA ARG A 114 -13.09 3.22 12.91
C ARG A 114 -11.78 2.70 12.31
N PHE A 115 -11.50 3.15 11.09
CA PHE A 115 -10.29 2.81 10.36
C PHE A 115 -9.41 4.03 10.21
N SER A 116 -8.10 3.82 10.13
CA SER A 116 -7.12 4.88 9.93
C SER A 116 -6.87 5.10 8.45
N ASP A 117 -6.57 6.35 8.09
CA ASP A 117 -6.00 6.66 6.78
C ASP A 117 -4.62 6.01 6.65
N ALA A 118 -4.28 5.59 5.44
CA ALA A 118 -3.01 4.97 5.13
C ALA A 118 -2.60 5.18 3.68
N VAL A 119 -1.29 5.16 3.43
CA VAL A 119 -0.74 5.12 2.08
C VAL A 119 0.46 4.17 2.05
N ALA A 120 0.59 3.42 0.97
CA ALA A 120 1.70 2.49 0.77
C ALA A 120 2.42 2.77 -0.54
N VAL A 121 3.73 2.51 -0.54
CA VAL A 121 4.53 2.35 -1.74
C VAL A 121 5.09 0.94 -1.80
N GLN A 122 4.98 0.32 -2.96
CA GLN A 122 5.48 -1.02 -3.27
C GLN A 122 6.57 -0.91 -4.32
N LEU A 123 7.69 -1.59 -4.12
CA LEU A 123 8.80 -1.67 -5.07
C LEU A 123 9.28 -3.12 -5.22
N PRO A 124 9.76 -3.51 -6.42
CA PRO A 124 10.59 -4.70 -6.54
C PRO A 124 11.89 -4.51 -5.74
N PRO A 125 12.41 -5.57 -5.09
CA PRO A 125 13.66 -5.50 -4.34
C PRO A 125 14.89 -5.30 -5.25
N VAL A 126 14.80 -5.69 -6.52
CA VAL A 126 15.86 -5.56 -7.52
C VAL A 126 15.33 -4.94 -8.81
N ALA A 127 16.18 -4.17 -9.48
CA ALA A 127 15.86 -3.58 -10.79
C ALA A 127 16.27 -4.51 -11.95
N GLY A 128 15.66 -4.30 -13.13
CA GLY A 128 16.08 -4.95 -14.38
C GLY A 128 15.76 -6.44 -14.54
N GLY A 129 15.18 -7.08 -13.52
CA GLY A 129 14.67 -8.45 -13.58
C GLY A 129 13.27 -8.57 -14.18
N GLU A 130 12.70 -9.78 -14.10
CA GLU A 130 11.28 -9.99 -14.38
C GLU A 130 10.43 -9.14 -13.41
N VAL A 131 9.46 -8.41 -13.94
CA VAL A 131 8.63 -7.51 -13.15
C VAL A 131 7.62 -8.34 -12.34
N PRO A 132 7.63 -8.27 -11.00
CA PRO A 132 6.65 -8.98 -10.17
C PRO A 132 5.22 -8.57 -10.51
N ASP A 133 4.23 -9.38 -10.13
CA ASP A 133 2.83 -8.95 -10.24
C ASP A 133 2.57 -7.71 -9.34
N PRO A 134 1.88 -6.65 -9.83
CA PRO A 134 1.59 -5.47 -9.02
C PRO A 134 0.68 -5.75 -7.81
N THR A 135 0.03 -6.91 -7.76
CA THR A 135 -0.85 -7.38 -6.67
C THR A 135 -0.07 -8.03 -5.53
N MET A 136 0.96 -7.33 -5.06
CA MET A 136 1.84 -7.74 -3.97
C MET A 136 2.83 -8.85 -4.34
N GLY A 137 3.28 -8.89 -5.59
CA GLY A 137 4.26 -9.86 -6.08
C GLY A 137 3.64 -11.20 -6.48
N GLN A 138 4.49 -12.18 -6.73
CA GLN A 138 4.11 -13.57 -6.99
C GLN A 138 5.22 -14.50 -6.49
N ALA A 139 4.95 -15.80 -6.41
CA ALA A 139 5.93 -16.78 -5.95
C ALA A 139 7.26 -16.66 -6.72
N GLY A 140 8.37 -16.45 -6.01
CA GLY A 140 9.70 -16.26 -6.58
C GLY A 140 9.99 -14.86 -7.14
N LEU A 141 8.99 -13.97 -7.21
CA LEU A 141 9.14 -12.56 -7.55
C LEU A 141 8.55 -11.70 -6.42
N PRO A 142 9.29 -11.51 -5.32
CA PRO A 142 8.82 -10.73 -4.19
C PRO A 142 8.75 -9.23 -4.48
N VAL A 143 8.05 -8.52 -3.61
CA VAL A 143 8.03 -7.06 -3.52
C VAL A 143 8.29 -6.62 -2.08
N HIS A 144 8.87 -5.44 -1.91
CA HIS A 144 8.88 -4.71 -0.65
C HIS A 144 7.72 -3.71 -0.65
N ILE A 145 7.04 -3.59 0.48
CA ILE A 145 5.87 -2.72 0.66
C ILE A 145 6.10 -1.91 1.93
N HIS A 146 6.06 -0.59 1.80
CA HIS A 146 6.26 0.35 2.89
C HIS A 146 4.94 1.08 3.14
N VAL A 147 4.32 0.85 4.29
CA VAL A 147 2.96 1.31 4.59
C VAL A 147 3.01 2.35 5.70
N TRP A 148 2.71 3.61 5.36
CA TRP A 148 2.44 4.64 6.34
C TRP A 148 1.00 4.54 6.84
N LYS A 149 0.78 4.72 8.14
CA LYS A 149 -0.56 4.80 8.74
C LYS A 149 -0.68 6.02 9.65
N ALA A 150 -1.78 6.74 9.50
CA ALA A 150 -2.09 7.92 10.29
C ALA A 150 -2.19 7.60 11.80
N SER A 151 -2.72 6.43 12.16
CA SER A 151 -2.77 5.94 13.53
C SER A 151 -1.38 5.71 14.15
N TYR A 152 -0.38 5.35 13.34
CA TYR A 152 0.98 5.18 13.84
C TYR A 152 1.68 6.53 14.05
N GLU A 153 1.46 7.49 13.15
CA GLU A 153 1.92 8.88 13.33
C GLU A 153 1.37 9.45 14.65
N ARG A 154 0.06 9.32 14.87
CA ARG A 154 -0.58 9.74 16.13
C ARG A 154 0.05 9.10 17.36
N ALA A 155 0.35 7.80 17.31
CA ALA A 155 0.96 7.08 18.42
C ALA A 155 2.39 7.55 18.70
N LEU A 156 3.14 7.96 17.68
CA LEU A 156 4.47 8.55 17.88
C LEU A 156 4.37 9.96 18.50
N ASP A 157 3.42 10.77 18.05
CA ASP A 157 3.25 12.15 18.53
C ASP A 157 2.72 12.23 19.97
N LEU A 158 1.70 11.41 20.28
CA LEU A 158 1.01 11.43 21.57
C LEU A 158 1.55 10.41 22.57
N GLY A 159 2.44 9.53 22.13
CA GLY A 159 2.89 8.36 22.89
C GLY A 159 1.85 7.23 22.89
N ASP A 160 2.13 6.20 23.69
CA ASP A 160 1.23 5.06 23.85
C ASP A 160 -0.16 5.53 24.29
N TRP A 161 -1.20 4.85 23.77
CA TRP A 161 -2.58 5.16 24.12
C TRP A 161 -2.76 5.17 25.64
N SER A 162 -3.42 6.21 26.15
CA SER A 162 -3.86 6.22 27.53
C SER A 162 -5.35 6.53 27.61
N LEU A 163 -6.06 5.79 28.46
CA LEU A 163 -7.49 6.00 28.72
C LEU A 163 -7.83 7.47 29.03
N ARG A 164 -6.91 8.20 29.66
CA ARG A 164 -7.10 9.61 30.05
C ARG A 164 -6.93 10.60 28.90
N GLN A 165 -6.30 10.24 27.79
CA GLN A 165 -6.24 11.11 26.61
C GLN A 165 -7.63 11.32 26.00
N ASP A 166 -8.44 10.25 25.95
CA ASP A 166 -9.80 10.32 25.40
C ASP A 166 -10.87 10.52 26.49
N PHE A 167 -10.62 10.03 27.70
CA PHE A 167 -11.53 10.14 28.85
C PHE A 167 -10.80 10.72 30.08
N PRO A 168 -10.66 12.05 30.18
CA PRO A 168 -9.80 12.70 31.19
C PRO A 168 -10.11 12.33 32.64
N ASN A 169 -11.37 11.99 32.93
CA ASN A 169 -11.84 11.62 34.28
C ASN A 169 -11.84 10.11 34.53
N ALA A 170 -11.41 9.30 33.56
CA ALA A 170 -11.38 7.87 33.73
C ALA A 170 -10.22 7.44 34.64
N THR A 171 -10.52 6.49 35.51
CA THR A 171 -9.57 5.89 36.45
C THR A 171 -9.44 4.41 36.13
N VAL A 172 -8.21 3.96 35.99
CA VAL A 172 -7.87 2.53 35.99
C VAL A 172 -7.70 2.18 37.45
N ASP A 173 -8.46 1.21 37.97
CA ASP A 173 -8.40 0.82 39.38
C ASP A 173 -6.97 0.40 39.73
N HIS A 174 -6.53 -0.80 39.33
CA HIS A 174 -5.18 -1.28 39.56
C HIS A 174 -4.82 -2.40 38.57
N TYR A 175 -3.65 -2.31 37.92
CA TYR A 175 -3.02 -3.49 37.31
C TYR A 175 -2.11 -4.18 38.33
N PRO A 176 -2.01 -5.53 38.33
CA PRO A 176 -1.10 -6.24 39.23
C PRO A 176 0.36 -5.76 39.17
N SER A 177 0.81 -5.28 38.00
CA SER A 177 2.14 -4.68 37.82
C SER A 177 2.34 -3.37 38.58
N ASP A 178 1.27 -2.61 38.88
CA ASP A 178 1.38 -1.33 39.58
C ASP A 178 1.63 -1.49 41.08
N ALA A 179 1.35 -2.68 41.63
CA ALA A 179 1.64 -3.04 43.02
C ALA A 179 3.08 -3.52 43.24
N ALA A 180 3.84 -3.75 42.18
CA ALA A 180 5.22 -4.24 42.22
C ALA A 180 6.22 -3.13 41.86
N SER A 181 7.50 -3.34 42.19
CA SER A 181 8.60 -2.42 41.87
C SER A 181 9.78 -3.15 41.25
N GLY A 182 10.59 -2.46 40.44
CA GLY A 182 11.79 -3.04 39.84
C GLY A 182 11.48 -4.18 38.86
N GLU A 183 12.27 -5.26 38.91
CA GLU A 183 12.16 -6.40 37.99
C GLU A 183 10.80 -7.13 38.11
N ASP A 184 10.21 -7.17 39.31
CA ASP A 184 8.90 -7.80 39.52
C ASP A 184 7.79 -7.07 38.77
N LYS A 185 7.86 -5.72 38.70
CA LYS A 185 6.91 -4.91 37.92
C LYS A 185 7.00 -5.24 36.44
N GLU A 186 8.21 -5.32 35.90
CA GLU A 186 8.42 -5.61 34.48
C GLU A 186 7.99 -7.04 34.12
N SER A 187 8.31 -8.00 35.00
CA SER A 187 7.87 -9.40 34.86
C SER A 187 6.34 -9.50 34.87
N LEU A 188 5.66 -8.87 35.83
CA LEU A 188 4.19 -8.86 35.90
C LEU A 188 3.59 -8.14 34.70
N ALA A 189 4.14 -7.00 34.26
CA ALA A 189 3.67 -6.31 33.06
C ALA A 189 3.78 -7.21 31.81
N ARG A 190 4.88 -7.96 31.66
CA ARG A 190 5.05 -8.93 30.56
C ARG A 190 4.07 -10.09 30.63
N GLN A 191 3.71 -10.59 31.81
CA GLN A 191 2.71 -11.66 31.96
C GLN A 191 1.35 -11.28 31.37
N TYR A 192 0.94 -10.02 31.52
CA TYR A 192 -0.32 -9.51 30.98
C TYR A 192 -0.20 -8.89 29.58
N ALA A 193 1.02 -8.60 29.11
CA ALA A 193 1.31 -8.17 27.75
C ALA A 193 1.49 -9.37 26.79
N VAL A 194 0.47 -10.24 26.71
CA VAL A 194 0.52 -11.50 25.94
C VAL A 194 0.91 -11.31 24.46
N GLY A 195 0.52 -10.19 23.85
CA GLY A 195 0.92 -9.86 22.48
C GLY A 195 2.43 -9.64 22.35
N LEU A 196 3.02 -8.87 23.27
CA LEU A 196 4.46 -8.66 23.32
C LEU A 196 5.21 -9.96 23.63
N ALA A 197 4.69 -10.76 24.58
CA ALA A 197 5.26 -12.06 24.94
C ALA A 197 5.21 -13.08 23.79
N ALA A 198 4.18 -13.01 22.94
CA ALA A 198 4.06 -13.82 21.72
C ALA A 198 4.91 -13.28 20.55
N GLY A 199 5.67 -12.20 20.76
CA GLY A 199 6.48 -11.57 19.71
C GLY A 199 5.64 -10.89 18.63
N ASN A 200 4.40 -10.48 18.93
CA ASN A 200 3.55 -9.77 17.97
C ASN A 200 4.17 -8.41 17.61
N PRO A 201 4.58 -8.20 16.35
CA PRO A 201 5.18 -6.93 15.92
C PRO A 201 4.26 -5.73 16.13
N MET A 202 2.94 -5.92 16.08
CA MET A 202 1.98 -4.84 16.33
C MET A 202 1.90 -4.41 17.80
N ALA A 203 2.31 -5.27 18.72
CA ALA A 203 2.33 -4.99 20.15
C ALA A 203 3.66 -4.37 20.61
N ALA A 204 4.69 -4.40 19.76
CA ALA A 204 5.97 -3.78 20.06
C ALA A 204 5.86 -2.25 19.96
N LYS A 205 6.71 -1.55 20.74
CA LYS A 205 6.82 -0.10 20.66
C LYS A 205 7.29 0.29 19.26
N ARG A 206 6.54 1.18 18.61
CA ARG A 206 6.85 1.66 17.27
C ARG A 206 7.92 2.74 17.31
N LEU A 207 8.80 2.72 16.31
CA LEU A 207 9.88 3.70 16.11
C LEU A 207 9.73 4.51 14.81
N SER A 208 8.69 4.20 14.04
CA SER A 208 8.34 4.82 12.77
C SER A 208 6.83 4.69 12.52
N SER A 209 6.28 5.62 11.75
CA SER A 209 4.90 5.58 11.26
C SER A 209 4.74 4.71 10.01
N VAL A 210 5.84 4.09 9.56
CA VAL A 210 5.89 3.20 8.40
C VAL A 210 6.20 1.78 8.84
N ASP A 211 5.37 0.81 8.43
CA ASP A 211 5.69 -0.61 8.48
C ASP A 211 6.43 -1.02 7.20
N ASP A 212 7.57 -1.68 7.36
CA ASP A 212 8.36 -2.31 6.30
C ASP A 212 7.95 -3.77 6.15
N LEU A 213 7.38 -4.10 4.99
CA LEU A 213 6.77 -5.40 4.72
C LEU A 213 7.32 -5.98 3.43
N TRP A 214 7.15 -7.28 3.26
CA TRP A 214 7.42 -7.97 1.99
C TRP A 214 6.35 -9.02 1.69
N ALA A 215 6.21 -9.34 0.41
CA ALA A 215 5.22 -10.30 -0.08
C ALA A 215 5.67 -10.96 -1.40
N GLU A 216 5.15 -12.16 -1.65
CA GLU A 216 5.26 -12.96 -2.87
C GLU A 216 3.84 -13.33 -3.37
N GLY A 217 2.94 -12.35 -3.31
CA GLY A 217 1.52 -12.48 -3.62
C GLY A 217 0.63 -11.98 -2.49
N PHE A 218 -0.61 -11.66 -2.85
CA PHE A 218 -1.63 -11.35 -1.86
C PHE A 218 -1.81 -12.54 -0.90
N GLY A 219 -1.81 -12.27 0.40
CA GLY A 219 -1.94 -13.30 1.45
C GLY A 219 -0.61 -13.82 2.02
N SER A 220 0.55 -13.46 1.45
CA SER A 220 1.86 -13.80 2.02
C SER A 220 2.56 -12.62 2.71
N LEU A 221 1.83 -11.51 2.91
CA LEU A 221 2.36 -10.27 3.48
C LEU A 221 2.89 -10.52 4.88
N GLN A 222 4.13 -10.10 5.12
CA GLN A 222 4.76 -10.24 6.43
C GLN A 222 5.81 -9.13 6.64
N PRO A 223 6.21 -8.85 7.89
CA PRO A 223 7.22 -7.85 8.18
C PRO A 223 8.58 -8.19 7.56
N LEU A 224 9.30 -7.17 7.11
CA LEU A 224 10.73 -7.27 6.83
C LEU A 224 11.51 -7.45 8.16
N PRO A 225 12.66 -8.15 8.15
CA PRO A 225 13.43 -8.43 9.37
C PRO A 225 13.92 -7.19 10.11
N VAL A 226 14.13 -6.09 9.38
CA VAL A 226 14.55 -4.80 9.91
C VAL A 226 13.58 -3.74 9.43
N GLN A 227 13.05 -2.96 10.37
CA GLN A 227 12.21 -1.78 10.13
C GLN A 227 13.13 -0.54 10.10
N ALA A 228 13.31 0.05 8.92
CA ALA A 228 14.24 1.15 8.66
C ALA A 228 13.59 2.37 7.98
N SER A 229 12.41 2.21 7.38
CA SER A 229 11.74 3.31 6.70
C SER A 229 11.21 4.35 7.69
N LYS A 230 11.18 5.61 7.27
CA LYS A 230 10.64 6.72 8.06
C LYS A 230 9.43 7.31 7.37
N GLY A 231 8.51 7.79 8.20
CA GLY A 231 7.33 8.52 7.76
C GLY A 231 7.34 9.94 8.34
N SER A 232 6.75 10.85 7.58
CA SER A 232 6.35 12.17 8.06
C SER A 232 5.06 12.52 7.34
N ALA A 233 4.11 13.15 8.02
CA ALA A 233 2.84 13.50 7.40
C ALA A 233 2.33 14.88 7.84
N GLN A 234 1.58 15.52 6.94
CA GLN A 234 0.80 16.71 7.24
C GLN A 234 -0.59 16.56 6.61
N TRP A 235 -1.61 16.98 7.35
CA TRP A 235 -2.97 17.09 6.84
C TRP A 235 -3.46 18.53 6.93
N GLY A 236 -4.06 19.02 5.85
CA GLY A 236 -4.61 20.37 5.82
C GLY A 236 -5.38 20.66 4.54
N ASN A 237 -6.44 21.47 4.65
CA ASN A 237 -7.32 21.84 3.53
C ASN A 237 -7.91 20.61 2.79
N GLY A 238 -8.31 19.58 3.54
CA GLY A 238 -8.91 18.37 2.97
C GLY A 238 -7.94 17.55 2.10
N ARG A 239 -6.66 17.56 2.45
CA ARG A 239 -5.62 16.79 1.77
C ARG A 239 -4.59 16.26 2.75
N TRP A 240 -4.14 15.05 2.48
CA TRP A 240 -2.94 14.47 3.07
C TRP A 240 -1.73 14.78 2.20
N ALA A 241 -0.60 15.06 2.84
CA ALA A 241 0.73 15.00 2.25
C ALA A 241 1.60 14.11 3.14
N VAL A 242 2.05 12.99 2.61
CA VAL A 242 2.84 11.99 3.35
C VAL A 242 4.18 11.79 2.67
N VAL A 243 5.24 11.76 3.45
CA VAL A 243 6.57 11.34 3.02
C VAL A 243 6.84 9.94 3.56
N ILE A 244 7.24 9.03 2.68
CA ILE A 244 7.82 7.73 3.03
C ILE A 244 9.24 7.70 2.48
N SER A 245 10.23 7.56 3.36
CA SER A 245 11.63 7.33 3.00
C SER A 245 12.04 5.90 3.34
N ARG A 246 12.83 5.28 2.46
CA ARG A 246 13.39 3.94 2.67
C ARG A 246 14.84 3.85 2.21
N PRO A 247 15.71 3.06 2.85
CA PRO A 247 17.06 2.79 2.35
C PRO A 247 16.98 2.04 1.02
N LEU A 248 17.78 2.34 0.00
CA LEU A 248 17.80 1.69 -1.33
C LEU A 248 18.17 0.20 -1.27
N ALA A 249 18.98 -0.20 -0.30
CA ALA A 249 19.34 -1.59 -0.03
C ALA A 249 19.63 -1.76 1.46
N LEU A 250 19.27 -2.92 2.00
CA LEU A 250 19.71 -3.40 3.31
C LEU A 250 20.05 -4.88 3.19
N ALA A 251 21.16 -5.32 3.79
CA ALA A 251 21.64 -6.68 3.66
C ALA A 251 20.67 -7.71 4.25
N GLU A 252 19.88 -7.29 5.24
CA GLU A 252 18.89 -8.07 5.95
C GLU A 252 17.56 -8.17 5.19
N TRP A 253 17.34 -7.33 4.17
CA TRP A 253 16.12 -7.38 3.37
C TRP A 253 16.21 -8.48 2.30
N PRO A 254 15.27 -9.43 2.26
CA PRO A 254 15.27 -10.51 1.29
C PRO A 254 14.91 -10.01 -0.12
N GLY A 255 15.16 -10.84 -1.13
CA GLY A 255 14.75 -10.58 -2.51
C GLY A 255 15.83 -9.99 -3.42
N GLY A 256 17.07 -9.88 -2.95
CA GLY A 256 18.24 -9.57 -3.78
C GLY A 256 19.16 -8.53 -3.17
N GLU A 257 19.99 -7.90 -4.01
CA GLU A 257 21.02 -6.92 -3.60
C GLU A 257 20.49 -5.51 -3.30
N GLY A 258 19.19 -5.30 -3.49
CA GLY A 258 18.54 -4.00 -3.35
C GLY A 258 18.58 -3.17 -4.62
N LEU A 259 18.08 -1.94 -4.51
CA LEU A 259 18.07 -0.96 -5.57
C LEU A 259 19.34 -0.11 -5.53
N GLN A 260 19.70 0.46 -6.68
CA GLN A 260 20.85 1.33 -6.80
C GLN A 260 20.48 2.58 -7.60
N LYS A 261 21.25 3.64 -7.38
CA LYS A 261 21.21 4.84 -8.19
C LYS A 261 21.45 4.54 -9.67
N GLY A 262 20.77 5.30 -10.52
CA GLY A 262 20.78 5.23 -11.97
C GLY A 262 19.85 4.16 -12.54
N GLN A 263 19.28 3.28 -11.71
CA GLN A 263 18.45 2.18 -12.18
C GLN A 263 17.04 2.63 -12.59
N ASN A 264 16.48 1.92 -13.56
CA ASN A 264 15.06 1.96 -13.86
C ASN A 264 14.38 0.77 -13.20
N THR A 265 13.32 1.03 -12.46
CA THR A 265 12.51 0.04 -11.76
C THR A 265 11.03 0.45 -11.85
N PHE A 266 10.19 -0.08 -10.97
CA PHE A 266 8.79 0.27 -10.87
C PHE A 266 8.40 0.60 -9.44
N ALA A 267 7.37 1.43 -9.29
CA ALA A 267 6.67 1.66 -8.04
C ALA A 267 5.18 1.45 -8.25
N ALA A 268 4.50 0.93 -7.25
CA ALA A 268 3.05 0.91 -7.18
C ALA A 268 2.60 1.51 -5.84
N PHE A 269 1.40 2.08 -5.81
CA PHE A 269 0.89 2.77 -4.64
C PHE A 269 -0.47 2.21 -4.25
N ALA A 270 -0.80 2.34 -2.97
CA ALA A 270 -2.15 2.10 -2.48
C ALA A 270 -2.54 3.14 -1.43
N VAL A 271 -3.81 3.50 -1.39
CA VAL A 271 -4.39 4.48 -0.46
C VAL A 271 -5.62 3.90 0.20
N TRP A 272 -5.75 4.13 1.50
CA TRP A 272 -6.92 3.79 2.30
C TRP A 272 -7.45 5.06 2.95
N ASP A 273 -8.75 5.30 2.75
CA ASP A 273 -9.55 6.35 3.40
C ASP A 273 -10.37 5.70 4.52
N GLY A 274 -10.07 6.08 5.76
CA GLY A 274 -10.64 5.51 6.97
C GLY A 274 -12.15 5.75 7.07
N SER A 275 -12.60 6.97 6.74
CA SER A 275 -14.02 7.36 6.73
C SER A 275 -14.86 6.55 5.72
N GLN A 276 -14.24 6.08 4.64
CA GLN A 276 -14.84 5.19 3.64
C GLN A 276 -14.78 3.71 4.04
N ASN A 277 -14.41 3.40 5.28
CA ASN A 277 -14.21 2.04 5.80
C ASN A 277 -13.19 1.23 4.99
N GLN A 278 -12.18 1.89 4.42
CA GLN A 278 -11.12 1.20 3.67
C GLN A 278 -10.07 0.69 4.67
N ALA A 279 -9.79 -0.61 4.60
CA ALA A 279 -8.74 -1.28 5.36
C ALA A 279 -8.42 -2.62 4.70
N GLY A 280 -7.20 -3.12 4.92
CA GLY A 280 -6.77 -4.40 4.35
C GLY A 280 -6.79 -4.38 2.82
N SER A 281 -7.55 -5.27 2.19
CA SER A 281 -7.67 -5.32 0.72
C SER A 281 -8.57 -4.23 0.14
N ARG A 282 -9.53 -3.69 0.91
CA ARG A 282 -10.40 -2.59 0.45
C ARG A 282 -9.57 -1.32 0.38
N LYS A 283 -9.12 -0.96 -0.82
CA LYS A 283 -8.23 0.18 -1.07
C LYS A 283 -8.31 0.66 -2.51
N MET A 284 -7.80 1.86 -2.73
CA MET A 284 -7.33 2.28 -4.05
C MET A 284 -5.90 1.83 -4.28
N ARG A 285 -5.57 1.47 -5.51
CA ARG A 285 -4.24 1.01 -5.92
C ARG A 285 -3.87 1.51 -7.31
N THR A 286 -2.59 1.51 -7.64
CA THR A 286 -2.12 1.75 -9.00
C THR A 286 -1.78 0.43 -9.70
N ALA A 287 -1.59 0.48 -11.02
CA ALA A 287 -0.73 -0.50 -11.71
C ALA A 287 0.75 -0.17 -11.42
N TRP A 288 1.68 -0.91 -12.03
CA TRP A 288 3.09 -0.50 -12.02
C TRP A 288 3.29 0.83 -12.73
N VAL A 289 3.95 1.76 -12.05
CA VAL A 289 4.41 3.04 -12.57
C VAL A 289 5.93 2.95 -12.77
N PRO A 290 6.46 3.24 -13.97
CA PRO A 290 7.90 3.27 -14.17
C PRO A 290 8.56 4.27 -13.21
N LEU A 291 9.64 3.87 -12.55
CA LEU A 291 10.41 4.69 -11.62
C LEU A 291 11.86 4.75 -12.07
N ARG A 292 12.39 5.95 -12.25
CA ARG A 292 13.82 6.18 -12.47
C ARG A 292 14.47 6.68 -11.20
N LEU A 293 15.42 5.92 -10.66
CA LEU A 293 16.23 6.30 -9.50
C LEU A 293 17.42 7.15 -9.96
N GLY A 294 17.22 8.44 -10.22
CA GLY A 294 18.27 9.32 -10.73
C GLY A 294 17.91 9.92 -12.08
N GLY A 295 17.28 11.09 -12.00
CA GLY A 295 17.23 12.08 -13.08
C GLY A 295 18.23 13.21 -12.82
N ALA A 296 18.80 13.78 -13.89
CA ALA A 296 19.46 15.07 -13.79
C ALA A 296 18.42 16.15 -13.43
N LEU A 297 18.83 17.11 -12.61
CA LEU A 297 18.05 18.31 -12.29
C LEU A 297 17.83 19.17 -13.55
#